data_AF-A0A0C5V703-F1
#
_entry.id   AF-A0A0C5V703-F1
#
_cell.length_a   1.000
_cell.length_b   1.000
_cell.length_c   1.000
_cell.angle_alpha   90.00
_cell.angle_beta   90.00
_cell.angle_gamma   90.00
#
_symmetry.space_group_name_H-M   'P 1'
#
loop_
_entity.id
_entity.type
_entity.pdbx_description
1 polymer ?
#
loop_
_entity_poly.entity_id
_entity_poly.type
_entity_poly.pdbx_seq_one_letter_code
_entity_poly.pdbx_strand_id
1 'polypeptide(L)'
;MCRLKKALVVTLIGAGLTGCSTFQSAFTYENVKPWEKGILAKDSMALSGDPLDSYVDGHIYFSKEASTGGTSVGGGGCGCN
;
A
#
# COMPACT_ATOMS: atom_id res chain seq x y z
N MET A 1 37.08 39.42 -20.40
CA MET A 1 36.24 39.20 -19.18
C MET A 1 34.84 38.65 -19.48
N CYS A 2 34.11 39.14 -20.49
CA CYS A 2 32.76 38.61 -20.82
C CYS A 2 32.72 37.16 -21.32
N ARG A 3 33.74 36.67 -22.06
CA ARG A 3 33.77 35.29 -22.56
C ARG A 3 34.05 34.25 -21.47
N LEU A 4 34.89 34.61 -20.49
CA LEU A 4 35.22 33.75 -19.35
C LEU A 4 34.04 33.60 -18.38
N LYS A 5 33.28 34.68 -18.14
CA LYS A 5 32.04 34.63 -17.35
C LYS A 5 30.97 33.74 -18.00
N LYS A 6 30.82 33.82 -19.34
CA LYS A 6 29.89 32.96 -20.09
C LYS A 6 30.30 31.48 -20.02
N ALA A 7 31.59 31.18 -20.16
CA ALA A 7 32.10 29.80 -20.06
C ALA A 7 31.85 29.20 -18.67
N LEU A 8 32.03 29.98 -17.61
CA LEU A 8 31.82 29.57 -16.22
C LEU A 8 30.35 29.31 -15.90
N VAL A 9 29.43 30.11 -16.45
CA VAL A 9 27.98 29.89 -16.32
C VAL A 9 27.54 28.61 -17.05
N VAL A 10 28.10 28.33 -18.23
CA VAL A 10 27.76 27.12 -19.01
C VAL A 10 28.24 25.84 -18.30
N THR A 11 29.40 25.88 -17.62
CA THR A 11 29.92 24.72 -16.87
C THR A 11 29.12 24.45 -15.59
N LEU A 12 28.65 25.49 -14.89
CA LEU A 12 27.81 25.33 -13.69
C LEU A 12 26.41 24.76 -14.01
N ILE A 13 25.81 25.12 -15.14
CA ILE A 13 24.50 24.60 -15.56
C ILE A 13 24.61 23.12 -16.00
N GLY A 14 25.70 22.75 -16.66
CA GLY A 14 25.94 21.35 -17.08
C GLY A 14 26.08 20.37 -15.91
N ALA A 15 26.58 20.82 -14.76
CA ALA A 15 26.75 19.99 -13.57
C ALA A 15 25.45 19.68 -12.81
N GLY A 16 24.35 20.42 -13.05
CA GLY A 16 23.06 20.21 -12.40
C GLY A 16 22.17 19.13 -13.05
N LEU A 17 22.51 18.68 -14.27
CA LEU A 17 21.69 17.76 -15.07
C LEU A 17 22.04 16.27 -14.90
N THR A 18 23.11 15.94 -14.16
CA THR A 18 23.56 14.56 -13.94
C THR A 18 22.84 13.83 -12.80
N GLY A 19 21.78 14.41 -12.22
CA GLY A 19 21.04 13.83 -11.09
C GLY A 19 20.10 12.66 -11.42
N CYS A 20 19.83 12.36 -12.70
CA CYS A 20 18.91 11.26 -13.05
C CYS A 20 19.52 9.85 -12.88
N SER A 21 20.85 9.70 -12.81
CA SER A 21 21.50 8.39 -12.65
C SER A 21 21.67 7.95 -11.20
N THR A 22 21.56 8.86 -10.22
CA THR A 22 21.73 8.54 -8.80
C THR A 22 20.49 7.91 -8.15
N PHE A 23 19.32 8.05 -8.76
CA PHE A 23 18.07 7.46 -8.27
C PHE A 23 17.75 6.09 -8.89
N GLN A 24 18.55 5.59 -9.83
CA GLN A 24 18.30 4.31 -10.49
C GLN A 24 18.21 3.15 -9.48
N SER A 25 19.02 3.16 -8.42
CA SER A 25 19.00 2.14 -7.38
C SER A 25 17.72 2.14 -6.52
N ALA A 26 16.92 3.20 -6.55
CA ALA A 26 15.65 3.24 -5.82
C ALA A 26 14.52 2.46 -6.54
N PHE A 27 14.69 2.12 -7.83
CA PHE A 27 13.70 1.40 -8.63
C PHE A 27 14.16 0.01 -9.06
N THR A 28 15.39 -0.41 -8.72
CA THR A 28 15.85 -1.77 -8.98
C THR A 28 15.23 -2.74 -7.99
N TYR A 29 14.44 -3.70 -8.48
CA TYR A 29 13.98 -4.84 -7.70
C TYR A 29 14.65 -6.12 -8.22
N GLU A 30 14.90 -7.06 -7.31
CA GLU A 30 15.49 -8.36 -7.65
C GLU A 30 14.38 -9.38 -7.97
N ASN A 31 14.54 -10.10 -9.08
CA ASN A 31 13.58 -11.11 -9.50
C ASN A 31 13.90 -12.44 -8.80
N VAL A 32 13.23 -12.71 -7.69
CA VAL A 32 13.39 -13.95 -6.92
C VAL A 32 12.50 -15.07 -7.44
N LYS A 33 13.04 -16.29 -7.50
CA LYS A 33 12.35 -17.48 -7.99
C LYS A 33 11.29 -17.95 -7.00
N PRO A 34 10.24 -18.66 -7.43
CA PRO A 34 9.14 -19.05 -6.55
C PRO A 34 9.55 -19.80 -5.28
N TRP A 35 10.56 -20.68 -5.35
CA TRP A 35 11.06 -21.48 -4.21
C TRP A 35 12.04 -20.75 -3.30
N GLU A 36 12.51 -19.56 -3.69
CA GLU A 36 13.32 -18.68 -2.83
C GLU A 36 12.44 -17.89 -1.86
N LYS A 37 11.11 -17.86 -2.12
CA LYS A 37 10.12 -17.27 -1.20
C LYS A 37 9.86 -18.25 -0.06
N GLY A 38 10.21 -17.85 1.16
CA GLY A 38 9.89 -18.60 2.38
C GLY A 38 8.44 -18.37 2.84
N ILE A 39 8.24 -18.42 4.16
CA ILE A 39 6.95 -18.14 4.79
C ILE A 39 6.71 -16.62 4.80
N LEU A 40 5.79 -16.15 3.96
CA LEU A 40 5.49 -14.72 3.80
C LEU A 40 4.45 -14.18 4.79
N ALA A 41 3.66 -15.07 5.40
CA ALA A 41 2.64 -14.71 6.38
C ALA A 41 2.73 -15.63 7.59
N LYS A 42 2.64 -15.03 8.78
CA LYS A 42 2.53 -15.77 10.05
C LYS A 42 1.04 -15.95 10.38
N ASP A 43 0.71 -16.90 11.25
CA ASP A 43 -0.67 -17.09 11.70
C ASP A 43 -1.27 -15.81 12.32
N SER A 44 -0.45 -15.00 12.98
CA SER A 44 -0.85 -13.70 13.52
C SER A 44 -1.19 -12.62 12.47
N MET A 45 -0.94 -12.90 11.18
CA MET A 45 -1.31 -12.02 10.06
C MET A 45 -2.63 -12.47 9.39
N ALA A 46 -3.37 -13.38 10.01
CA ALA A 46 -4.70 -13.76 9.55
C ALA A 46 -5.60 -12.52 9.45
N LEU A 47 -6.39 -12.45 8.37
CA LEU A 47 -7.38 -11.38 8.18
C LEU A 47 -8.48 -11.40 9.24
N SER A 48 -8.81 -12.60 9.74
CA SER A 48 -9.64 -12.75 10.93
C SER A 48 -8.77 -12.44 12.15
N GLY A 49 -8.96 -11.26 12.73
CA GLY A 49 -8.31 -10.84 13.96
C GLY A 49 -8.87 -11.58 15.19
N ASP A 50 -8.97 -10.87 16.31
CA ASP A 50 -9.60 -11.42 17.51
C ASP A 50 -11.08 -11.77 17.24
N PRO A 51 -11.58 -12.92 17.75
CA PRO A 51 -13.01 -13.22 17.70
C PRO A 51 -13.91 -12.09 18.24
N LEU A 52 -13.44 -11.32 19.22
CA LEU A 52 -14.15 -10.16 19.75
C LEU A 52 -14.26 -9.02 18.73
N ASP A 53 -13.18 -8.72 18.01
CA ASP A 53 -13.20 -7.70 16.96
C ASP A 53 -14.21 -8.10 15.87
N SER A 54 -14.18 -9.39 15.48
CA SER A 54 -15.11 -9.94 14.49
C SER A 54 -16.57 -9.86 14.95
N TYR A 55 -16.83 -10.09 16.25
CA TYR A 55 -18.17 -9.97 16.84
C TYR A 55 -18.65 -8.51 16.87
N VAL A 56 -17.79 -7.58 17.29
CA VAL A 56 -18.12 -6.15 17.38
C VAL A 56 -18.37 -5.59 15.98
N ASP A 57 -17.54 -5.93 15.00
CA ASP A 57 -17.72 -5.52 13.61
C ASP A 57 -19.04 -6.06 13.05
N GLY A 58 -19.37 -7.33 13.33
CA GLY A 58 -20.65 -7.92 12.97
C GLY A 58 -21.84 -7.20 13.61
N HIS A 59 -21.73 -6.84 14.89
CA HIS A 59 -22.77 -6.10 15.61
C HIS A 59 -22.97 -4.68 15.04
N ILE A 60 -21.88 -3.96 14.76
CA ILE A 60 -21.93 -2.61 14.15
C ILE A 60 -22.50 -2.70 12.74
N TYR A 61 -22.03 -3.65 11.93
CA TYR A 61 -22.49 -3.85 10.57
C TYR A 61 -23.99 -4.15 10.53
N PHE A 62 -24.47 -5.08 11.36
CA PHE A 62 -25.89 -5.37 11.48
C PHE A 62 -26.68 -4.14 11.94
N SER A 63 -26.19 -3.42 12.94
CA SER A 63 -26.89 -2.23 13.46
C SER A 63 -27.05 -1.13 12.41
N LYS A 64 -26.11 -1.02 11.46
CA LYS A 64 -26.14 -0.02 10.39
C LYS A 64 -26.90 -0.49 9.15
N GLU A 65 -26.73 -1.75 8.79
CA GLU A 65 -27.13 -2.30 7.49
C GLU A 65 -28.21 -3.40 7.62
N ALA A 66 -28.87 -3.54 8.78
CA ALA A 66 -29.91 -4.56 9.01
C ALA A 66 -31.04 -4.55 7.97
N SER A 67 -31.31 -3.41 7.33
CA SER A 67 -32.32 -3.28 6.28
C SER A 67 -31.93 -3.94 4.96
N THR A 68 -30.63 -4.14 4.69
CA THR A 68 -30.10 -4.71 3.44
C THR A 68 -29.76 -6.21 3.55
N GLY A 69 -29.87 -6.79 4.75
CA GLY A 69 -29.57 -8.19 5.03
C GLY A 69 -28.20 -8.35 5.68
N GLY A 70 -28.16 -9.06 6.80
CA GLY A 70 -26.94 -9.30 7.57
C GLY A 70 -26.04 -10.38 6.94
N THR A 71 -25.01 -10.80 7.69
CA THR A 71 -24.02 -11.81 7.28
C THR A 71 -24.58 -13.24 7.17
N SER A 72 -25.87 -13.45 7.47
CA SER A 72 -26.56 -14.74 7.36
C SER A 72 -27.51 -14.79 6.16
N VAL A 73 -27.64 -15.98 5.56
CA VAL A 73 -28.49 -16.25 4.37
C VAL A 73 -30.01 -16.25 4.63
N GLY A 74 -30.44 -15.72 5.78
CA GLY A 74 -31.86 -15.64 6.15
C GLY A 74 -32.17 -14.32 6.83
N GLY A 75 -32.75 -13.38 6.08
CA GLY A 75 -33.39 -12.19 6.63
C GLY A 75 -32.82 -10.88 6.13
N GLY A 76 -33.25 -10.47 4.93
CA GLY A 76 -33.23 -9.06 4.54
C GLY A 76 -34.42 -8.33 5.16
N GLY A 77 -34.16 -7.14 5.73
CA GLY A 77 -35.19 -6.18 6.09
C GLY A 77 -35.79 -6.35 7.50
N CYS A 78 -35.99 -5.21 8.18
CA CYS A 78 -36.60 -5.02 9.52
C CYS A 78 -35.69 -5.29 10.75
N GLY A 79 -34.60 -6.06 10.64
CA GLY A 79 -33.63 -6.19 11.73
C GLY A 79 -34.08 -7.03 12.94
N CYS A 80 -35.10 -7.87 12.78
CA CYS A 80 -35.50 -8.84 13.81
C CYS A 80 -34.88 -10.22 13.51
N ASN A 81 -33.76 -10.54 14.17
CA ASN A 81 -33.33 -11.94 14.41
C ASN A 81 -33.96 -12.43 15.72
#